data_AF-R7VDA0-F1
#
_entry.id   AF-R7VDA0-F1
#
_cell.length_a   1.000
_cell.length_b   1.000
_cell.length_c   1.000
_cell.angle_alpha   90.00
_cell.angle_beta   90.00
_cell.angle_gamma   90.00
#
_symmetry.space_group_name_H-M   'P 1'
#
loop_
_entity.id
_entity.type
_entity.pdbx_description
1 polymer ?
#
loop_
_entity_poly.entity_id
_entity_poly.type
_entity_poly.pdbx_seq_one_letter_code
_entity_poly.pdbx_strand_id
1 'polypeptide(L)'
;GKQIWERKWVELKDNRIAIYDSDATHGLDPIDELDLCPANGDVTVHSSVSPTELPNTANSDLPYILRLEFEPDTTCWPGRSIYLLALTFTEKQKWVATMESIV
;
A
#
# COMPACT_ATOMS: atom_id res chain seq x y z
N GLY A 1 -13.42 -17.86 -10.06
CA GLY A 1 -12.01 -17.47 -10.17
C GLY A 1 -11.49 -17.20 -8.78
N LYS A 2 -10.27 -17.61 -8.45
CA LYS A 2 -9.68 -17.35 -7.13
C LYS A 2 -9.54 -15.84 -6.98
N GLN A 3 -10.32 -15.25 -6.07
CA GLN A 3 -10.21 -13.83 -5.74
C GLN A 3 -8.89 -13.66 -4.98
N ILE A 4 -7.93 -12.95 -5.57
CA ILE A 4 -6.58 -12.73 -5.02
C ILE A 4 -6.52 -11.43 -4.20
N TRP A 5 -7.48 -10.53 -4.42
CA TRP A 5 -7.63 -9.29 -3.68
C TRP A 5 -8.65 -9.42 -2.57
N GLU A 6 -8.25 -9.09 -1.35
CA GLU A 6 -9.14 -8.96 -0.22
C GLU A 6 -9.53 -7.51 -0.02
N ARG A 7 -10.82 -7.28 0.29
CA ARG A 7 -11.27 -5.95 0.69
C ARG A 7 -10.90 -5.73 2.15
N LYS A 8 -10.10 -4.71 2.41
CA LYS A 8 -9.70 -4.25 3.74
C LYS A 8 -10.06 -2.78 3.91
N TRP A 9 -10.11 -2.33 5.17
CA TRP A 9 -10.18 -0.92 5.49
C TRP A 9 -8.76 -0.38 5.64
N VAL A 10 -8.45 0.73 4.98
CA VAL A 10 -7.11 1.32 4.97
C VAL A 10 -7.23 2.78 5.39
N GLU A 11 -6.48 3.15 6.41
CA GLU A 11 -6.40 4.50 6.92
C GLU A 11 -4.97 5.02 6.74
N LEU A 12 -4.86 6.31 6.41
CA LEU A 12 -3.62 7.06 6.50
C LEU A 12 -3.83 8.15 7.53
N LYS A 13 -3.03 8.08 8.59
CA LYS A 13 -3.06 9.01 9.69
C LYS A 13 -1.65 9.49 9.97
N ASP A 14 -1.48 10.81 9.99
CA ASP A 14 -0.18 11.46 10.10
C ASP A 14 0.77 10.97 9.00
N ASN A 15 1.76 10.15 9.34
CA ASN A 15 2.71 9.54 8.42
C ASN A 15 2.60 8.01 8.36
N ARG A 16 1.51 7.41 8.86
CA ARG A 16 1.37 5.96 8.96
C ARG A 16 0.15 5.45 8.20
N ILE A 17 0.36 4.43 7.39
CA ILE A 17 -0.72 3.63 6.82
C ILE A 17 -1.05 2.45 7.74
N ALA A 18 -2.33 2.25 8.00
CA ALA A 18 -2.85 1.17 8.83
C ALA A 18 -3.94 0.42 8.07
N ILE A 19 -3.87 -0.91 8.09
CA ILE A 19 -4.79 -1.82 7.42
C ILE A 19 -5.57 -2.59 8.49
N TYR A 20 -6.89 -2.66 8.31
CA TYR A 20 -7.82 -3.33 9.21
C TYR A 20 -8.74 -4.27 8.44
N ASP A 21 -9.31 -5.26 9.12
CA ASP A 21 -10.30 -6.17 8.52
C ASP A 21 -11.62 -5.48 8.16
N SER A 22 -11.99 -4.42 8.88
CA SER A 22 -13.22 -3.65 8.65
C SER A 22 -13.10 -2.20 9.10
N ASP A 23 -14.12 -1.40 8.80
CA ASP A 23 -14.26 0.01 9.18
C ASP A 23 -14.53 0.24 10.68
N ALA A 24 -14.73 -0.83 11.46
CA ALA A 24 -14.85 -0.78 12.92
C ALA A 24 -13.47 -0.61 13.61
N THR A 25 -12.68 0.40 13.21
CA THR A 25 -11.28 0.58 13.64
C THR A 25 -11.11 1.05 15.09
N HIS A 26 -12.18 1.53 15.72
CA HIS A 26 -12.13 2.08 17.07
C HIS A 26 -11.73 1.03 18.12
N GLY A 27 -10.50 1.12 18.61
CA GLY A 27 -9.97 0.28 19.69
C GLY A 27 -9.44 -1.08 19.24
N LEU A 28 -9.26 -1.29 17.93
CA LEU A 28 -8.63 -2.48 17.37
C LEU A 28 -7.21 -2.16 16.91
N ASP A 29 -6.31 -3.12 17.09
CA ASP A 29 -4.97 -3.04 16.50
C ASP A 29 -5.06 -3.30 14.98
N PRO A 30 -4.28 -2.58 14.16
CA PRO A 30 -4.22 -2.85 12.73
C PRO A 30 -3.65 -4.25 12.47
N ILE A 31 -4.18 -4.93 11.47
CA ILE A 31 -3.64 -6.23 11.02
C ILE A 31 -2.30 -6.05 10.33
N ASP A 32 -2.07 -4.86 9.77
CA ASP A 32 -0.81 -4.49 9.17
C ASP A 32 -0.63 -2.97 9.18
N GLU A 33 0.60 -2.51 9.37
CA GLU A 33 0.94 -1.08 9.36
C GLU A 33 2.29 -0.81 8.68
N LEU A 34 2.44 0.38 8.12
CA LEU A 34 3.70 0.86 7.57
C LEU A 34 3.87 2.36 7.87
N ASP A 35 5.02 2.72 8.44
CA ASP A 35 5.44 4.11 8.58
C ASP A 35 5.97 4.60 7.23
N LEU A 36 5.44 5.72 6.73
CA LEU A 36 5.87 6.33 5.48
C LEU A 36 7.16 7.13 5.62
N CYS A 37 7.55 7.50 6.85
CA CYS A 37 8.83 8.16 7.13
C CYS A 37 9.60 7.39 8.22
N PRO A 38 9.99 6.13 7.97
CA PRO A 38 10.67 5.32 8.96
C PRO A 38 12.07 5.88 9.25
N ALA A 39 12.56 5.67 10.47
CA ALA A 39 13.89 6.15 10.86
C ALA A 39 15.05 5.24 10.39
N ASN A 40 14.74 4.09 9.79
CA ASN A 40 15.68 2.99 9.51
C ASN A 40 15.58 2.47 8.06
N GLY A 41 15.16 3.33 7.14
CA GLY A 41 15.06 3.03 5.72
C GLY A 41 14.23 4.08 5.00
N ASP A 42 13.93 3.80 3.74
CA ASP A 42 13.16 4.68 2.88
C ASP A 42 11.86 4.01 2.45
N VAL A 43 10.81 4.81 2.22
CA VAL A 43 9.57 4.34 1.59
C VAL A 43 9.42 5.00 0.24
N THR A 44 9.15 4.21 -0.80
CA THR A 44 8.86 4.71 -2.14
C THR A 44 7.41 4.42 -2.52
N VAL A 45 6.71 5.44 -3.02
CA VAL A 45 5.37 5.31 -3.60
C VAL A 45 5.48 5.06 -5.10
N HIS A 46 5.00 3.92 -5.55
CA HIS A 46 4.96 3.55 -6.96
C HIS A 46 3.53 3.67 -7.48
N SER A 47 3.29 4.66 -8.35
CA SER A 47 1.97 4.89 -8.94
C SER A 47 1.59 3.88 -10.03
N SER A 48 2.53 3.04 -10.46
CA SER A 48 2.37 2.11 -11.58
C SER A 48 3.06 0.81 -11.23
N VAL A 49 2.42 -0.31 -11.52
CA VAL A 49 2.94 -1.65 -11.24
C VAL A 49 2.99 -2.44 -12.54
N SER A 50 4.11 -3.13 -12.78
CA SER A 50 4.28 -3.99 -13.95
C SER A 50 3.40 -5.25 -13.85
N PRO A 51 2.83 -5.76 -14.95
CA PRO A 51 2.16 -7.07 -14.98
C PRO A 51 3.04 -8.22 -14.45
N THR A 52 4.38 -8.07 -14.55
CA THR A 52 5.34 -9.08 -14.09
C THR A 52 5.47 -9.14 -12.57
N GLU A 53 5.16 -8.05 -11.87
CA GLU A 53 5.18 -8.00 -10.39
C GLU A 53 3.96 -8.71 -9.80
N LEU A 54 2.82 -8.62 -10.49
CA LEU A 54 1.54 -9.19 -10.05
C LEU A 54 0.96 -10.14 -11.11
N PRO A 55 1.61 -11.28 -11.40
CA PRO A 55 1.26 -12.16 -12.53
C PRO A 55 -0.14 -12.78 -12.44
N ASN A 56 -0.74 -12.78 -11.24
CA ASN A 56 -2.09 -13.32 -11.02
C ASN A 56 -3.19 -12.24 -11.01
N THR A 57 -2.84 -10.97 -11.25
CA THR A 57 -3.79 -9.86 -11.30
C THR A 57 -4.29 -9.61 -12.72
N ALA A 58 -5.56 -9.26 -12.87
CA ALA A 58 -6.10 -8.92 -14.19
C ALA A 58 -5.44 -7.64 -14.73
N ASN A 59 -5.07 -7.63 -16.01
CA ASN A 59 -4.48 -6.46 -16.65
C ASN A 59 -5.38 -5.20 -16.58
N SER A 60 -6.70 -5.40 -16.49
CA SER A 60 -7.68 -4.32 -16.28
C SER A 60 -7.55 -3.62 -14.95
N ASP A 61 -6.99 -4.29 -13.94
CA ASP A 61 -6.91 -3.79 -12.57
C ASP A 61 -5.62 -2.98 -12.34
N LEU A 62 -4.57 -3.27 -13.12
CA LEU A 62 -3.24 -2.61 -13.02
C LEU A 62 -3.30 -1.07 -12.95
N PRO A 63 -4.14 -0.34 -13.71
CA PRO A 63 -4.22 1.12 -13.62
C PRO A 63 -4.65 1.65 -12.24
N TYR A 64 -5.33 0.83 -11.45
CA TYR A 64 -5.90 1.16 -10.14
C TYR A 64 -5.04 0.70 -8.97
N ILE A 65 -3.91 0.04 -9.25
CA ILE A 65 -3.00 -0.44 -8.24
C ILE A 65 -1.92 0.61 -7.97
N LEU A 66 -1.59 0.77 -6.70
CA LEU A 66 -0.38 1.46 -6.24
C LEU A 66 0.42 0.52 -5.34
N ARG A 67 1.73 0.73 -5.27
CA ARG A 67 2.65 -0.03 -4.41
C ARG A 67 3.38 0.92 -3.47
N LEU A 68 3.40 0.59 -2.18
CA LEU A 68 4.32 1.15 -1.20
C LEU A 68 5.46 0.17 -1.02
N GLU A 69 6.69 0.63 -1.14
CA GLU A 69 7.89 -0.19 -0.95
C GLU A 69 8.76 0.41 0.13
N PHE A 70 9.04 -0.36 1.17
CA PHE A 70 10.00 -0.03 2.20
C PHE A 70 11.33 -0.73 1.92
N GLU A 71 12.40 0.04 1.90
CA GLU A 71 13.78 -0.42 1.72
C GLU A 71 14.60 -0.10 2.98
N PRO A 72 15.03 -1.11 3.76
CA PRO A 72 15.79 -0.86 4.98
C PRO A 72 17.22 -0.38 4.68
N ASP A 73 17.75 0.51 5.52
CA ASP A 73 19.13 1.02 5.40
C ASP A 73 20.19 -0.08 5.47
N THR A 74 19.85 -1.16 6.18
CA THR A 74 20.73 -2.29 6.43
C THR A 74 20.34 -3.46 5.55
N THR A 75 21.32 -4.06 4.86
CA THR A 75 21.14 -5.18 3.93
C THR A 75 20.72 -6.50 4.59
N CYS A 76 20.60 -6.56 5.91
CA CYS A 76 20.24 -7.77 6.65
C CYS A 76 18.73 -8.05 6.71
N TRP A 77 17.89 -7.09 6.30
CA TRP A 77 16.44 -7.27 6.27
C TRP A 77 15.93 -7.15 4.83
N PRO A 78 15.02 -8.02 4.39
CA PRO A 78 14.37 -7.83 3.10
C PRO A 78 13.50 -6.57 3.16
N GLY A 79 13.45 -5.85 2.04
CA GLY A 79 12.44 -4.83 1.84
C GLY A 79 11.02 -5.40 1.92
N ARG A 80 10.04 -4.52 2.06
CA ARG A 80 8.64 -4.89 2.20
C ARG A 80 7.81 -4.10 1.21
N SER A 81 6.85 -4.77 0.56
CA SER A 81 5.90 -4.09 -0.34
C SER A 81 4.45 -4.32 0.07
N ILE A 82 3.65 -3.25 0.04
CA ILE A 82 2.19 -3.29 0.17
C ILE A 82 1.60 -2.87 -1.17
N TYR A 83 0.68 -3.69 -1.71
CA TYR A 83 -0.06 -3.36 -2.92
C TYR A 83 -1.50 -3.04 -2.55
N LEU A 84 -2.00 -1.89 -2.99
CA LEU A 84 -3.38 -1.47 -2.78
C LEU A 84 -4.08 -1.33 -4.12
N LEU A 85 -5.21 -2.01 -4.26
CA LEU A 85 -6.12 -1.86 -5.40
C LEU A 85 -7.24 -0.89 -5.01
N ALA A 86 -7.26 0.31 -5.58
CA ALA A 86 -8.35 1.26 -5.38
C ALA A 86 -9.57 0.88 -6.23
N LEU A 87 -10.77 1.34 -5.82
CA LEU A 87 -12.00 1.06 -6.57
C LEU A 87 -12.17 1.97 -7.78
N THR A 88 -11.48 3.11 -7.80
CA THR A 88 -11.49 4.07 -8.90
C THR A 88 -10.11 4.67 -9.15
N PHE A 89 -9.88 5.13 -10.39
CA PHE A 89 -8.60 5.77 -10.74
C PHE A 89 -8.39 7.06 -9.95
N THR A 90 -9.44 7.85 -9.75
CA THR A 90 -9.39 9.09 -8.97
C THR A 90 -9.01 8.83 -7.51
N GLU A 91 -9.56 7.78 -6.90
CA GLU A 91 -9.18 7.36 -5.54
C GLU A 91 -7.71 6.98 -5.48
N LYS A 92 -7.24 6.14 -6.41
CA LYS A 92 -5.81 5.79 -6.53
C LYS A 92 -4.92 7.03 -6.66
N GLN A 93 -5.29 7.99 -7.51
CA GLN A 93 -4.51 9.23 -7.68
C GLN A 93 -4.47 10.07 -6.40
N LYS A 94 -5.57 10.17 -5.65
CA LYS A 94 -5.59 10.85 -4.35
C LYS A 94 -4.68 10.18 -3.33
N TRP A 95 -4.71 8.85 -3.25
CA TRP A 95 -3.82 8.08 -2.38
C TRP A 95 -2.35 8.32 -2.72
N VAL A 96 -1.98 8.13 -3.99
CA VAL A 96 -0.61 8.38 -4.47
C VAL A 96 -0.15 9.79 -4.13
N ALA A 97 -0.90 10.82 -4.51
CA ALA A 97 -0.52 12.21 -4.28
C ALA A 97 -0.39 12.56 -2.79
N THR A 98 -1.25 11.99 -1.93
CA THR A 98 -1.20 12.22 -0.49
C THR A 98 0.03 11.54 0.12
N MET A 99 0.30 10.29 -0.24
CA MET A 99 1.46 9.55 0.27
C MET A 99 2.78 10.15 -0.24
N GLU A 100 2.86 10.53 -1.51
CA GLU A 100 4.03 11.22 -2.09
C GLU A 100 4.31 12.58 -1.44
N SER A 101 3.30 13.25 -0.88
CA SER A 101 3.51 14.51 -0.14
C SER A 101 4.03 14.33 1.28
N ILE A 102 3.98 13.11 1.80
CA ILE A 102 4.41 12.75 3.17
C ILE A 102 5.85 12.23 3.16
N VAL A 103 6.16 11.34 2.20
CA VAL A 103 7.48 10.72 2.00
C VAL A 103 8.54 11.79 1.71
#